data_AF-A0A959EKL8-F1
#
_entry.id   AF-A0A959EKL8-F1
#
_cell.length_a   1.000
_cell.length_b   1.000
_cell.length_c   1.000
_cell.angle_alpha   90.00
_cell.angle_beta   90.00
_cell.angle_gamma   90.00
#
_symmetry.space_group_name_H-M   'P 1'
#
loop_
_entity.id
_entity.type
_entity.pdbx_description
1 polymer ?
#
loop_
_entity_poly.entity_id
_entity_poly.type
_entity_poly.pdbx_seq_one_letter_code
_entity_poly.pdbx_strand_id
1 'polypeptide(L)'
;ILGLASKTRFYQASTSELYGKVVEIPQSETTPFYPRSPYAVAKLYGYWITVNYREAYDMFAVNGILFNHESPLRGETFVTRKIT
;
A
#
# COMPACT_ATOMS: atom_id res chain seq x y z
N ILE A 1 1.52 -15.68 20.70
CA ILE A 1 2.85 -16.21 21.09
C ILE A 1 3.72 -15.12 21.69
N LEU A 2 4.07 -14.05 20.97
CA LEU A 2 4.99 -13.01 21.49
C LEU A 2 4.31 -11.85 22.25
N GLY A 3 2.98 -11.77 22.26
CA GLY A 3 2.24 -10.74 23.02
C GLY A 3 2.44 -9.29 22.54
N LEU A 4 2.88 -9.09 21.29
CA LEU A 4 3.26 -7.76 20.78
C LEU A 4 2.10 -6.90 20.27
N ALA A 5 0.88 -7.44 20.21
CA ALA A 5 -0.28 -6.80 19.57
C ALA A 5 -0.60 -5.40 20.11
N SER A 6 -0.49 -5.18 21.43
CA SER A 6 -0.80 -3.90 22.08
C SER A 6 0.38 -2.92 22.17
N LYS A 7 1.61 -3.40 21.94
CA LYS A 7 2.83 -2.59 22.05
C LYS A 7 3.31 -2.07 20.71
N THR A 8 3.19 -2.89 19.67
CA THR A 8 3.77 -2.61 18.35
C THR A 8 2.75 -1.92 17.47
N ARG A 9 3.17 -0.83 16.83
CA ARG A 9 2.41 -0.18 15.75
C ARG A 9 2.95 -0.66 14.41
N PHE A 10 2.05 -1.06 13.52
CA PHE A 10 2.38 -1.59 12.22
C PHE A 10 1.97 -0.63 11.10
N TYR A 11 2.88 -0.40 10.16
CA TYR A 11 2.64 0.40 8.97
C TYR A 11 2.88 -0.48 7.73
N GLN A 12 1.84 -0.66 6.94
CA GLN A 12 1.92 -1.34 5.66
C GLN A 12 2.17 -0.32 4.55
N ALA A 13 3.28 -0.51 3.82
CA ALA A 13 3.58 0.22 2.60
C ALA A 13 2.68 -0.26 1.45
N SER A 14 1.43 0.22 1.45
CA SER A 14 0.49 0.12 0.34
C SER A 14 0.86 1.13 -0.77
N THR A 15 0.07 1.21 -1.84
CA THR A 15 0.48 1.93 -3.05
C THR A 15 -0.72 2.41 -3.88
N SER A 16 -0.56 3.51 -4.62
CA SER A 16 -1.53 3.95 -5.64
C SER A 16 -1.76 2.91 -6.74
N GLU A 17 -0.83 1.97 -6.96
CA GLU A 17 -0.99 0.88 -7.93
C GLU A 17 -2.20 -0.03 -7.63
N LEU A 18 -2.73 0.02 -6.40
CA LEU A 18 -4.00 -0.64 -6.04
C LEU A 18 -5.18 -0.12 -6.89
N TYR A 19 -5.15 1.14 -7.32
CA TYR A 19 -6.21 1.73 -8.15
C TYR A 19 -6.14 1.32 -9.62
N GLY A 20 -4.98 0.83 -10.11
CA GLY A 20 -4.74 0.32 -11.47
C GLY A 20 -5.66 0.89 -12.57
N LYS A 21 -6.74 0.18 -12.92
CA LYS A 21 -7.80 0.72 -13.80
C LYS A 21 -8.74 1.63 -12.98
N VAL A 22 -8.31 2.88 -12.88
CA VAL A 22 -8.98 3.93 -12.10
C VAL A 22 -10.48 4.05 -12.43
N VAL A 23 -11.29 4.17 -11.38
CA VAL A 23 -12.74 4.35 -11.47
C VAL A 23 -13.21 5.76 -11.10
N GLU A 24 -12.40 6.52 -10.35
CA GLU A 24 -12.69 7.89 -9.90
C GLU A 24 -11.44 8.78 -10.04
N ILE A 25 -11.64 10.08 -10.30
CA ILE A 25 -10.55 11.06 -10.40
C ILE A 25 -10.94 12.33 -9.62
N PRO A 26 -10.13 12.79 -8.66
CA PRO A 26 -8.95 12.11 -8.08
C PRO A 26 -9.36 10.85 -7.28
N GLN A 27 -8.39 9.98 -6.99
CA GLN A 27 -8.64 8.81 -6.14
C GLN A 27 -8.55 9.20 -4.66
N SER A 28 -9.38 8.59 -3.83
CA SER A 28 -9.38 8.69 -2.36
C SER A 28 -9.37 7.30 -1.72
N GLU A 29 -9.33 7.25 -0.40
CA GLU A 29 -9.39 6.00 0.39
C GLU A 29 -10.68 5.20 0.15
N THR A 30 -11.73 5.84 -0.38
CA THR A 30 -13.00 5.19 -0.72
C THR A 30 -13.07 4.75 -2.18
N THR A 31 -12.14 5.20 -3.03
CA THR A 31 -12.11 4.80 -4.44
C THR A 31 -11.88 3.29 -4.56
N PRO A 32 -12.74 2.55 -5.30
CA PRO A 32 -12.56 1.12 -5.48
C PRO A 32 -11.21 0.73 -6.09
N PHE A 33 -10.60 -0.33 -5.57
CA PHE A 33 -9.36 -0.89 -6.12
C PHE A 33 -9.61 -1.71 -7.39
N TYR A 34 -8.72 -1.57 -8.37
CA TYR A 34 -8.73 -2.35 -9.61
C TYR A 34 -7.30 -2.61 -10.08
N PRO A 35 -6.55 -3.54 -9.45
CA PRO A 35 -5.14 -3.78 -9.74
C PRO A 35 -4.91 -4.30 -11.17
N ARG A 36 -3.77 -3.93 -11.76
CA ARG A 36 -3.41 -4.28 -13.17
C ARG A 36 -2.05 -4.97 -13.33
N SER A 37 -1.45 -5.45 -12.24
CA SER A 37 -0.19 -6.19 -12.25
C SER A 37 -0.12 -7.21 -11.12
N PRO A 38 0.71 -8.26 -11.23
CA PRO A 38 0.97 -9.19 -10.11
C PRO A 38 1.45 -8.47 -8.85
N TYR A 39 2.26 -7.41 -9.01
CA TYR A 39 2.69 -6.55 -7.90
C TYR A 39 1.49 -5.89 -7.18
N ALA A 40 0.58 -5.27 -7.94
CA ALA A 40 -0.60 -4.62 -7.38
C ALA A 40 -1.56 -5.62 -6.71
N VAL A 41 -1.74 -6.81 -7.28
CA VAL A 41 -2.55 -7.88 -6.68
C VAL A 41 -1.94 -8.37 -5.36
N ALA A 42 -0.62 -8.61 -5.31
CA ALA A 42 0.05 -8.99 -4.08
C ALA A 42 -0.06 -7.89 -3.00
N LYS A 43 0.04 -6.62 -3.40
CA LYS A 43 -0.17 -5.48 -2.50
C LYS A 43 -1.62 -5.37 -2.02
N LEU A 44 -2.61 -5.74 -2.84
CA LEU A 44 -4.02 -5.76 -2.44
C LEU A 44 -4.29 -6.78 -1.34
N TYR A 45 -3.68 -7.96 -1.42
CA TYR A 45 -3.70 -8.93 -0.30
C TYR A 45 -3.09 -8.30 0.97
N GLY A 46 -1.91 -7.67 0.84
CA GLY A 46 -1.26 -6.97 1.95
C GLY A 46 -2.13 -5.87 2.57
N TYR A 47 -2.88 -5.13 1.76
CA TYR A 47 -3.83 -4.12 2.22
C TYR A 47 -4.91 -4.75 3.10
N TRP A 48 -5.62 -5.75 2.57
CA TRP A 48 -6.78 -6.36 3.24
C TRP A 48 -6.40 -7.19 4.45
N ILE A 49 -5.25 -7.88 4.44
CA ILE A 49 -4.80 -8.60 5.64
C ILE A 49 -4.44 -7.62 6.76
N THR A 50 -3.90 -6.44 6.43
CA THR A 50 -3.65 -5.38 7.42
C THR A 50 -4.94 -4.86 8.03
N VAL A 51 -5.99 -4.65 7.20
CA VAL A 51 -7.33 -4.27 7.68
C VAL A 51 -7.90 -5.36 8.60
N ASN A 52 -7.86 -6.62 8.17
CA ASN A 52 -8.37 -7.75 8.94
C ASN A 52 -7.69 -7.87 10.32
N TYR A 53 -6.37 -7.71 10.40
CA TYR A 53 -5.68 -7.77 11.69
C TYR A 53 -5.99 -6.60 12.61
N ARG A 54 -6.22 -5.40 12.04
CA ARG A 54 -6.71 -4.25 12.81
C ARG A 54 -8.09 -4.53 13.40
N GLU A 55 -9.02 -5.04 12.59
CA GLU A 55 -10.41 -5.23 13.00
C GLU A 55 -10.61 -6.47 13.89
N ALA A 56 -9.94 -7.58 13.61
CA ALA A 56 -10.14 -8.84 14.32
C ALA A 56 -9.35 -8.94 15.64
N TYR A 57 -8.23 -8.21 15.77
CA TYR A 57 -7.33 -8.33 16.92
C TYR A 57 -7.02 -7.00 17.61
N ASP A 58 -7.73 -5.93 17.24
CA ASP A 58 -7.54 -4.56 17.77
C ASP A 58 -6.08 -4.09 17.69
N MET A 59 -5.36 -4.55 16.66
CA MET A 59 -3.97 -4.16 16.45
C MET A 59 -3.90 -2.75 15.87
N PHE A 60 -2.96 -1.94 16.35
CA PHE A 60 -2.62 -0.68 15.69
C PHE A 60 -1.88 -0.98 14.38
N ALA A 61 -2.63 -1.12 13.29
CA ALA A 61 -2.12 -1.43 11.97
C ALA A 61 -2.72 -0.50 10.91
N VAL A 62 -1.91 0.16 10.10
CA VAL A 62 -2.36 1.16 9.12
C VAL A 62 -1.83 0.88 7.73
N ASN A 63 -2.60 1.29 6.71
CA ASN A 63 -2.20 1.25 5.31
C ASN A 63 -1.82 2.66 4.87
N GLY A 64 -0.58 2.88 4.45
CA GLY A 64 -0.22 4.08 3.70
C GLY A 64 -0.42 3.85 2.22
N ILE A 65 -1.46 4.43 1.62
CA ILE A 65 -1.67 4.37 0.16
C ILE A 65 -0.86 5.49 -0.49
N LEU A 66 0.44 5.25 -0.71
CA LEU A 66 1.33 6.26 -1.26
C LEU A 66 1.33 6.23 -2.79
N PHE A 67 1.22 7.42 -3.37
CA PHE A 67 1.49 7.64 -4.78
C PHE A 67 2.99 7.65 -5.06
N ASN A 68 3.35 7.65 -6.35
CA ASN A 68 4.74 7.72 -6.77
C ASN A 68 5.45 8.90 -6.09
N HIS A 69 6.57 8.59 -5.46
CA HIS A 69 7.44 9.54 -4.79
C HIS A 69 8.88 9.18 -5.15
N GLU A 70 9.69 10.21 -5.39
CA GLU A 70 10.99 10.09 -6.03
C GLU A 70 12.04 10.87 -5.24
N SER A 71 13.31 10.50 -5.38
CA SER A 71 14.43 11.19 -4.76
C SER A 71 15.73 10.84 -5.49
N PRO A 72 16.85 11.53 -5.21
CA PRO A 72 18.16 11.11 -5.71
C PRO A 72 18.56 9.68 -5.31
N LEU A 73 17.92 9.12 -4.27
CA LEU A 73 18.16 7.76 -3.79
C LEU A 73 17.31 6.69 -4.50
N ARG A 74 16.48 7.07 -5.48
CA ARG A 74 15.64 6.14 -6.22
C ARG A 74 16.50 5.18 -7.05
N GLY A 75 16.12 3.90 -7.05
CA GLY A 75 16.79 2.87 -7.84
C GLY A 75 16.73 3.13 -9.36
N GLU A 76 17.80 2.76 -10.06
CA GLU A 76 17.99 3.04 -11.49
C GLU A 76 17.02 2.30 -12.41
N THR A 77 16.34 1.27 -11.91
CA THR A 77 15.36 0.51 -12.70
C THR A 77 14.03 1.24 -12.89
N PHE A 78 13.74 2.26 -12.08
CA PHE A 78 12.54 3.09 -12.20
C PHE A 78 12.68 4.15 -13.28
N VAL A 79 11.58 4.45 -13.98
CA VAL A 79 11.58 5.29 -15.20
C VAL A 79 12.23 6.66 -14.99
N THR A 80 11.94 7.32 -13.87
CA THR A 80 12.44 8.66 -13.53
C THR A 80 13.97 8.72 -13.44
N ARG A 81 14.63 7.61 -13.09
CA ARG A 81 16.09 7.50 -13.02
C ARG A 81 16.73 7.03 -14.32
N LYS A 82 15.94 6.54 -15.28
CA LYS A 82 16.41 6.18 -16.63
C LYS A 82 16.42 7.35 -17.60
N ILE A 83 15.59 8.36 -17.33
CA ILE A 83 15.40 9.53 -18.21
C ILE A 83 16.08 10.80 -17.69
N THR A 84 16.77 10.71 -16.54
CA THR A 84 17.64 11.75 -15.98
C THR A 84 19.09 11.32 -16.07
#